data_AF-Q3AVA9-F1
#
_entry.id   AF-Q3AVA9-F1
#
_cell.length_a   1.000
_cell.length_b   1.000
_cell.length_c   1.000
_cell.angle_alpha   90.00
_cell.angle_beta   90.00
_cell.angle_gamma   90.00
#
_symmetry.space_group_name_H-M   'P 1'
#
loop_
_entity.id
_entity.type
_entity.pdbx_description
1 polymer ?
#
loop_
_entity_poly.entity_id
_entity_poly.type
_entity_poly.pdbx_seq_one_letter_code
_entity_poly.pdbx_strand_id
1 'polypeptide(L)'
;MILNSEQDVDFSVVILSEYVSLYQSINWTDWKDLNRKKMRSEGDNWSKAILSGENIWDCLDSNKIDRIHLVQWKPVGDELHRVSLPAPLR
;
A
#
# COMPACT_ATOMS: atom_id res chain seq x y z
N MET A 1 29.24 -11.37 -18.31
CA MET A 1 28.15 -10.37 -18.17
C MET A 1 27.32 -10.82 -16.99
N ILE A 2 27.44 -10.15 -15.84
CA ILE A 2 26.55 -10.38 -14.70
C ILE A 2 25.34 -9.50 -14.97
N LEU A 3 24.19 -10.11 -15.25
CA LEU A 3 22.90 -9.43 -15.21
C LEU A 3 22.67 -9.13 -13.73
N ASN A 4 22.92 -7.89 -13.30
CA ASN A 4 22.36 -7.39 -12.05
C ASN A 4 20.86 -7.26 -12.32
N SER A 5 20.12 -8.33 -12.12
CA SER A 5 18.68 -8.25 -12.02
C SER A 5 18.40 -7.51 -10.71
N GLU A 6 18.11 -6.21 -10.78
CA GLU A 6 17.41 -5.54 -9.69
C GLU A 6 16.12 -6.34 -9.47
N GLN A 7 16.09 -7.10 -8.37
CA GLN A 7 14.92 -7.89 -8.04
C GLN A 7 13.86 -6.94 -7.53
N ASP A 8 12.78 -6.82 -8.29
CA ASP A 8 11.58 -6.15 -7.81
C ASP A 8 11.12 -6.78 -6.48
N VAL A 9 10.80 -5.91 -5.53
CA VAL A 9 10.27 -6.28 -4.22
C VAL A 9 8.77 -6.10 -4.26
N ASP A 10 8.03 -7.08 -3.76
CA ASP A 10 6.58 -6.96 -3.58
C ASP A 10 6.24 -6.20 -2.30
N PHE A 11 5.39 -5.19 -2.45
CA PHE A 11 4.88 -4.36 -1.37
C PHE A 11 3.38 -4.60 -1.17
N SER A 12 2.98 -4.81 0.08
CA SER A 12 1.60 -4.71 0.52
C SER A 12 1.25 -3.25 0.73
N VAL A 13 0.47 -2.67 -0.18
CA VAL A 13 0.05 -1.26 -0.17
C VAL A 13 -1.41 -1.18 0.28
N VAL A 14 -1.72 -0.29 1.23
CA VAL A 14 -3.07 -0.11 1.79
C VAL A 14 -3.49 1.35 1.69
N ILE A 15 -4.70 1.59 1.17
CA ILE A 15 -5.31 2.92 1.02
C ILE A 15 -6.70 2.96 1.66
N LEU A 16 -7.26 4.16 1.85
CA LEU A 16 -8.70 4.30 2.13
C LEU A 16 -9.51 3.84 0.90
N SER A 17 -10.55 3.03 1.13
CA SER A 17 -11.39 2.49 0.06
C SER A 17 -12.09 3.57 -0.77
N GLU A 18 -12.28 4.77 -0.22
CA GLU A 18 -12.84 5.92 -0.95
C GLU A 18 -11.97 6.33 -2.16
N TYR A 19 -10.67 6.04 -2.14
CA TYR A 19 -9.74 6.39 -3.22
C TYR A 19 -9.56 5.28 -4.27
N VAL A 20 -10.15 4.09 -4.08
CA VAL A 20 -10.01 2.97 -5.03
C VAL A 20 -10.46 3.35 -6.44
N SER A 21 -11.52 4.15 -6.57
CA SER A 21 -12.02 4.60 -7.87
C SER A 21 -11.04 5.51 -8.63
N LEU A 22 -10.01 6.05 -7.97
CA LEU A 22 -8.93 6.82 -8.61
C LEU A 22 -7.87 5.90 -9.24
N TYR A 23 -7.81 4.62 -8.84
CA TYR A 23 -6.77 3.67 -9.21
C TYR A 23 -7.34 2.37 -9.80
N GLN A 24 -8.24 2.51 -10.78
CA GLN A 24 -9.03 1.39 -11.33
C GLN A 24 -8.19 0.33 -12.07
N SER A 25 -6.95 0.66 -12.45
CA SER A 25 -6.01 -0.29 -13.06
C SER A 25 -5.38 -1.25 -12.04
N ILE A 26 -5.58 -1.02 -10.74
CA ILE A 26 -5.01 -1.82 -9.66
C ILE A 26 -6.11 -2.72 -9.08
N ASN A 27 -5.76 -3.99 -8.89
CA ASN A 27 -6.67 -4.95 -8.28
C ASN A 27 -6.64 -4.82 -6.75
N TRP A 28 -7.59 -4.06 -6.21
CA TRP A 28 -7.75 -3.85 -4.79
C TRP A 28 -8.59 -4.95 -4.14
N THR A 29 -8.23 -5.34 -2.92
CA THR A 29 -8.95 -6.31 -2.10
C THR A 29 -9.27 -5.71 -0.74
N ASP A 30 -10.39 -6.12 -0.15
CA ASP A 30 -10.80 -5.62 1.16
C ASP A 30 -9.80 -6.04 2.24
N TRP A 31 -9.21 -5.06 2.93
CA TRP A 31 -8.17 -5.30 3.92
C TRP A 31 -8.74 -5.42 5.34
N LYS A 32 -9.79 -4.66 5.64
CA LYS A 32 -10.34 -4.52 7.00
C LYS A 32 -10.91 -5.84 7.57
N ASP A 33 -11.37 -6.76 6.72
CA ASP A 33 -11.99 -8.00 7.20
C ASP A 33 -11.01 -8.97 7.87
N LEU A 34 -9.75 -8.98 7.47
CA LEU A 34 -8.73 -9.84 8.11
C LEU A 34 -8.28 -9.29 9.47
N ASN A 35 -8.31 -7.97 9.66
CA ASN A 35 -7.85 -7.29 10.88
C ASN A 35 -8.98 -6.83 11.82
N ARG A 36 -10.24 -7.01 11.40
CA ARG A 36 -11.48 -6.63 12.11
C ARG A 36 -11.54 -7.11 13.56
N LYS A 37 -10.89 -8.23 13.90
CA LYS A 37 -10.88 -8.79 15.26
C LYS A 37 -10.07 -7.98 16.27
N LYS A 38 -9.21 -7.04 15.84
CA LYS A 38 -8.24 -6.38 16.72
C LYS A 38 -8.40 -4.85 16.86
N MET A 39 -9.23 -4.20 16.04
CA MET A 39 -9.32 -2.73 16.02
C MET A 39 -10.77 -2.25 16.21
N ARG A 40 -11.04 -1.67 17.39
CA ARG A 40 -12.26 -0.88 17.69
C ARG A 40 -12.13 0.49 17.03
N SER A 41 -12.46 0.61 15.75
CA SER A 41 -12.72 1.92 15.17
C SER A 41 -13.74 1.81 14.02
N GLU A 42 -14.86 2.47 14.24
CA GLU A 42 -15.91 2.76 13.27
C GLU A 42 -15.35 3.70 12.20
N GLY A 43 -15.60 3.42 10.91
CA GLY A 43 -15.37 4.43 9.86
C GLY A 43 -14.57 3.92 8.67
N ASP A 44 -13.27 3.69 8.81
CA ASP A 44 -12.44 3.66 7.61
C ASP A 44 -12.41 2.28 6.97
N ASN A 45 -13.05 2.14 5.80
CA ASN A 45 -12.87 0.98 4.93
C ASN A 45 -11.51 1.09 4.25
N TRP A 46 -10.73 0.03 4.30
CA TRP A 46 -9.37 -0.01 3.77
C TRP A 46 -9.26 -1.08 2.71
N SER A 47 -8.52 -0.75 1.66
CA SER A 47 -8.29 -1.62 0.52
C SER A 47 -6.80 -1.84 0.33
N LYS A 48 -6.42 -3.08 0.00
CA LYS A 48 -5.05 -3.53 -0.16
C LYS A 48 -4.78 -4.02 -1.58
N ALA A 49 -3.60 -3.72 -2.09
CA ALA A 49 -3.02 -4.34 -3.27
C ALA A 49 -1.62 -4.89 -2.95
N ILE A 50 -1.16 -5.85 -3.75
CA ILE A 50 0.25 -6.24 -3.83
C ILE A 50 0.80 -5.63 -5.11
N LEU A 51 1.85 -4.83 -4.97
CA LEU A 51 2.46 -4.08 -6.07
C LEU A 51 3.98 -4.25 -6.00
N SER A 52 4.61 -4.41 -7.15
CA SER A 52 6.05 -4.66 -7.25
C SER A 52 6.81 -3.38 -7.66
N GLY A 53 8.07 -3.30 -7.27
CA GLY A 53 9.02 -2.29 -7.75
C GLY A 53 10.37 -2.40 -7.04
N GLU A 54 11.37 -1.69 -7.52
CA GLU A 54 12.72 -1.69 -6.91
C GLU A 54 12.69 -1.24 -5.44
N ASN A 55 11.85 -0.25 -5.13
CA ASN A 55 11.51 0.14 -3.77
C ASN A 55 10.06 0.68 -3.69
N ILE A 56 9.62 1.04 -2.48
CA ILE A 56 8.25 1.53 -2.25
C ILE A 56 7.93 2.80 -3.05
N TRP A 57 8.91 3.67 -3.29
CA TRP A 57 8.67 4.92 -4.02
C TRP A 57 8.43 4.64 -5.50
N ASP A 58 9.24 3.77 -6.11
CA ASP A 58 9.05 3.37 -7.51
C ASP A 58 7.72 2.64 -7.70
N CYS A 59 7.35 1.82 -6.73
CA CYS A 59 6.06 1.15 -6.68
C CYS A 59 4.89 2.16 -6.69
N LEU A 60 4.93 3.19 -5.83
CA LEU A 60 3.89 4.22 -5.77
C LEU A 60 3.88 5.08 -7.04
N ASP A 61 5.05 5.52 -7.52
CA ASP A 61 5.17 6.40 -8.68
C ASP A 61 4.73 5.70 -9.98
N SER A 62 5.12 4.44 -10.18
CA SER A 62 4.72 3.64 -11.35
C SER A 62 3.21 3.40 -11.40
N ASN A 63 2.57 3.30 -10.23
CA ASN A 63 1.14 3.13 -10.09
C ASN A 63 0.39 4.46 -9.91
N LYS A 64 1.10 5.60 -9.94
CA LYS A 64 0.57 6.96 -9.75
C LYS A 64 -0.26 7.12 -8.47
N ILE A 65 0.12 6.41 -7.41
CA ILE A 65 -0.57 6.46 -6.12
C ILE A 65 -0.11 7.73 -5.38
N ASP A 66 -1.07 8.60 -5.07
CA ASP A 66 -0.81 9.71 -4.17
C ASP A 66 -0.54 9.19 -2.75
N ARG A 67 0.58 9.62 -2.19
CA ARG A 67 1.06 9.24 -0.86
C ARG A 67 0.09 9.68 0.24
N ILE A 68 -0.71 10.73 0.02
CA ILE A 68 -1.73 11.17 0.99
C ILE A 68 -2.86 10.14 1.14
N HIS A 69 -3.10 9.32 0.13
CA HIS A 69 -4.11 8.26 0.15
C HIS A 69 -3.58 6.96 0.79
N LEU A 70 -2.26 6.88 1.02
CA LEU A 70 -1.60 5.69 1.56
C LEU A 70 -1.75 5.65 3.09
N VAL A 71 -2.39 4.60 3.59
CA VAL A 71 -2.59 4.33 5.03
C VAL A 71 -1.42 3.53 5.60
N GLN A 72 -0.93 2.57 4.82
CA GLN A 72 0.11 1.66 5.26
C GLN A 72 0.81 1.04 4.06
N TRP A 73 2.07 0.71 4.25
CA TRP A 73 2.80 -0.17 3.35
C TRP A 73 3.76 -1.09 4.10
N LYS A 74 4.17 -2.18 3.46
CA LYS A 74 5.32 -2.99 3.89
C LYS A 74 5.78 -3.90 2.75
N PRO A 75 7.06 -4.30 2.69
CA PRO A 75 7.44 -5.48 1.92
C PRO A 75 6.60 -6.70 2.35
N VAL A 76 6.22 -7.57 1.41
CA VAL A 76 5.38 -8.75 1.72
C VAL A 76 6.07 -9.69 2.72
N GLY A 77 7.40 -9.81 2.65
CA GLY A 77 8.22 -10.63 3.55
C GLY A 77 8.46 -10.02 4.94
N ASP A 78 8.14 -8.75 5.16
CA ASP A 78 8.37 -8.09 6.45
C ASP A 78 7.22 -8.36 7.42
N GLU A 79 7.53 -8.59 8.68
CA GLU A 79 6.52 -8.71 9.75
C GLU A 79 6.01 -7.33 10.21
N LEU A 80 6.88 -6.31 10.16
CA LEU A 80 6.59 -4.98 10.65
C LEU A 80 5.81 -4.16 9.61
N HIS A 81 4.65 -3.66 10.02
CA HIS A 81 3.87 -2.71 9.23
C HIS A 81 4.53 -1.32 9.28
N ARG A 82 4.78 -0.72 8.12
CA ARG A 82 5.15 0.70 8.05
C ARG A 82 3.88 1.50 7.79
N VAL A 83 3.46 2.23 8.80
CA VAL A 83 2.35 3.18 8.65
C VAL A 83 2.86 4.42 7.95
N SER A 84 2.25 4.74 6.82
CA SER A 84 2.35 6.07 6.26
C SER A 84 1.12 6.81 6.75
N LEU A 85 1.32 7.69 7.73
CA LEU A 85 0.47 8.86 7.83
C LEU A 85 1.20 9.95 7.05
N PRO A 86 0.52 10.75 6.22
CA PRO A 86 1.10 12.01 5.80
C PRO A 86 1.41 12.81 7.06
N ALA A 87 2.63 13.36 7.16
CA ALA A 87 2.87 14.43 8.11
C ALA A 87 1.82 15.52 7.84
N PRO A 88 1.06 15.98 8.84
CA PRO A 88 0.24 17.15 8.64
C PRO A 88 1.20 18.30 8.42
N LEU A 89 1.22 18.89 7.22
CA LEU A 89 2.08 20.05 6.99
C LEU A 89 1.35 21.18 6.28
N ARG A 90 1.14 22.21 7.11
CA ARG A 90 0.93 23.64 6.86
C ARG A 90 -0.49 24.12 6.59
#